data_AF-A0A662ACI9-F1
#
_entry.id   AF-A0A662ACI9-F1
#
_cell.length_a   1.000
_cell.length_b   1.000
_cell.length_c   1.000
_cell.angle_alpha   90.00
_cell.angle_beta   90.00
_cell.angle_gamma   90.00
#
_symmetry.space_group_name_H-M   'P 1'
#
loop_
_entity.id
_entity.type
_entity.pdbx_description
1 polymer ?
#
loop_
_entity_poly.entity_id
_entity_poly.type
_entity_poly.pdbx_seq_one_letter_code
_entity_poly.pdbx_strand_id
1 'polypeptide(L)'
;MIIVIDPGHGGKDSGAIGRRGQEKNIVLAISLKLGKLIEENLKDVKVIYTRKTDVFVELNKRAEIANKNKADLFISIHANSNKKTKPFGAETYVMGLHKTQENLNVAKRENSVIVFEEDYSKKYEGYDPKSSESYIIFSLMQNAYLEQSLSLASFVQGEIKNSAKRKDRGVKQAGFLVLWNTTMPSVLIETGFISNKKEEDYLLSKQGEDDMALCIYNALKEYIKSIKNKTVAETTSFYNNNKKDTLKDKIFFKIQVSSSSKQIPLDSDHFKGCKNVEEYKASPTSYKYTVGCDSDFNSIKKMQKSIKQHFPGAFIVAFKNGKKIPISEAIKK
;
A
#
# COMPACT_ATOMS: atom_id res chain seq x y z
N MET A 1 -14.59 7.19 -9.78
CA MET A 1 -13.39 6.52 -9.24
C MET A 1 -12.58 5.94 -10.40
N ILE A 2 -11.25 5.99 -10.36
CA ILE A 2 -10.36 5.45 -11.39
C ILE A 2 -9.55 4.31 -10.77
N ILE A 3 -9.64 3.10 -11.33
CA ILE A 3 -8.85 1.95 -10.91
C ILE A 3 -7.90 1.59 -12.04
N VAL A 4 -6.62 1.49 -11.72
CA VAL A 4 -5.61 0.99 -12.64
C VAL A 4 -5.35 -0.48 -12.35
N ILE A 5 -5.53 -1.31 -13.37
CA ILE A 5 -5.21 -2.74 -13.35
C ILE A 5 -3.90 -2.92 -14.12
N ASP A 6 -2.94 -3.54 -13.47
CA ASP A 6 -1.63 -3.83 -14.00
C ASP A 6 -1.41 -5.34 -14.14
N PRO A 7 -1.61 -5.91 -15.34
CA PRO A 7 -1.21 -7.28 -15.59
C PRO A 7 0.32 -7.36 -15.63
N GLY A 8 0.93 -8.07 -14.68
CA GLY A 8 2.39 -8.24 -14.56
C GLY A 8 3.05 -8.73 -15.85
N HIS A 9 4.33 -8.41 -16.06
CA HIS A 9 5.13 -8.86 -17.21
C HIS A 9 4.56 -8.44 -18.58
N GLY A 10 4.87 -9.17 -19.65
CA GLY A 10 4.35 -8.98 -21.01
C GLY A 10 5.44 -8.84 -22.06
N GLY A 11 5.11 -9.17 -23.31
CA GLY A 11 6.03 -9.16 -24.44
C GLY A 11 7.25 -10.05 -24.20
N LYS A 12 8.43 -9.42 -24.18
CA LYS A 12 9.74 -10.08 -23.94
C LYS A 12 9.92 -10.64 -22.53
N ASP A 13 9.13 -10.17 -21.57
CA ASP A 13 9.13 -10.69 -20.21
C ASP A 13 7.97 -11.68 -20.04
N SER A 14 8.29 -12.97 -19.92
CA SER A 14 7.29 -14.03 -19.71
C SER A 14 6.75 -14.09 -18.28
N GLY A 15 7.42 -13.42 -17.33
CA GLY A 15 7.33 -13.76 -15.92
C GLY A 15 7.76 -15.19 -15.65
N ALA A 16 7.27 -15.76 -14.55
CA ALA A 16 7.49 -17.15 -14.21
C ALA A 16 6.92 -18.11 -15.27
N ILE A 17 7.66 -19.18 -15.54
CA ILE A 17 7.31 -20.22 -16.49
C ILE A 17 6.92 -21.47 -15.71
N GLY A 18 5.69 -21.92 -15.92
CA GLY A 18 5.19 -23.20 -15.41
C GLY A 18 5.50 -24.35 -16.39
N ARG A 19 4.88 -25.51 -16.18
CA ARG A 19 5.05 -26.66 -17.08
C ARG A 19 4.36 -26.46 -18.43
N ARG A 20 3.26 -25.69 -18.45
CA ARG A 20 2.36 -25.51 -19.60
C ARG A 20 2.06 -24.04 -19.90
N GLY A 21 2.18 -23.17 -18.90
CA GLY A 21 1.79 -21.76 -18.98
C GLY A 21 2.92 -20.79 -18.69
N GLN A 22 2.70 -19.54 -19.07
CA GLN A 22 3.53 -18.40 -18.71
C GLN A 22 2.70 -17.44 -17.86
N GLU A 23 3.31 -16.88 -16.83
CA GLU A 23 2.68 -15.93 -15.92
C GLU A 23 2.03 -14.77 -16.68
N LYS A 24 2.74 -14.17 -17.66
CA LYS A 24 2.23 -13.03 -18.44
C LYS A 24 0.86 -13.25 -19.09
N ASN A 25 0.55 -14.50 -19.45
CA ASN A 25 -0.71 -14.85 -20.12
C ASN A 25 -1.83 -15.05 -19.09
N ILE A 26 -1.54 -15.76 -18.00
CA ILE A 26 -2.47 -15.99 -16.89
C ILE A 26 -2.93 -14.65 -16.30
N VAL A 27 -1.98 -13.77 -15.99
CA VAL A 27 -2.28 -12.50 -15.32
C VAL A 27 -3.01 -11.53 -16.25
N LEU A 28 -2.75 -11.58 -17.57
CA LEU A 28 -3.51 -10.82 -18.55
C LEU A 28 -4.97 -11.30 -18.62
N ALA A 29 -5.19 -12.61 -18.68
CA ALA A 29 -6.53 -13.17 -18.74
C ALA A 29 -7.37 -12.81 -17.51
N ILE A 30 -6.81 -12.99 -16.31
CA ILE A 30 -7.45 -12.60 -15.04
C ILE A 30 -7.74 -11.09 -15.01
N SER A 31 -6.78 -10.26 -15.43
CA SER A 31 -6.94 -8.80 -15.44
C SER A 31 -8.05 -8.32 -16.37
N LEU A 32 -8.14 -8.90 -17.57
CA LEU A 32 -9.19 -8.54 -18.54
C LEU A 32 -10.57 -8.93 -18.01
N LYS A 33 -10.71 -10.11 -17.40
CA LYS A 33 -11.96 -10.54 -16.75
C LYS A 33 -12.33 -9.64 -15.57
N LEU A 34 -11.35 -9.28 -14.74
CA LEU A 34 -11.57 -8.37 -13.61
C LEU A 34 -12.10 -7.01 -14.09
N GLY A 35 -11.44 -6.39 -15.07
CA GLY A 35 -11.90 -5.09 -15.54
C GLY A 35 -13.26 -5.17 -16.24
N LYS A 36 -13.57 -6.26 -16.96
CA LYS A 36 -14.92 -6.51 -17.48
C LYS A 36 -15.97 -6.55 -16.36
N LEU A 37 -15.72 -7.28 -15.28
CA LEU A 37 -16.62 -7.33 -14.12
C LEU A 37 -16.84 -5.94 -13.50
N ILE A 38 -15.79 -5.13 -13.41
CA ILE A 38 -15.87 -3.76 -12.90
C ILE A 38 -16.70 -2.88 -13.84
N GLU A 39 -16.42 -2.88 -15.14
CA GLU A 39 -17.14 -2.06 -16.14
C GLU A 39 -18.62 -2.43 -16.24
N GLU A 40 -18.95 -3.72 -16.10
CA GLU A 40 -20.32 -4.22 -16.14
C GLU A 40 -21.12 -3.83 -14.89
N ASN A 41 -20.51 -3.84 -13.71
CA ASN A 41 -21.24 -3.78 -12.43
C ASN A 41 -20.99 -2.52 -11.59
N LEU A 42 -19.94 -1.74 -11.88
CA LEU A 42 -19.58 -0.52 -11.14
C LEU A 42 -19.54 0.68 -12.09
N LYS A 43 -20.72 1.22 -12.43
CA LYS A 43 -20.87 2.27 -13.45
C LYS A 43 -20.12 3.58 -13.17
N ASP A 44 -19.83 3.87 -11.91
CA ASP A 44 -19.07 5.07 -11.49
C ASP A 44 -17.55 4.82 -11.39
N VAL A 45 -17.08 3.65 -11.85
CA VAL A 45 -15.69 3.23 -11.82
C VAL A 45 -15.14 3.14 -13.24
N LYS A 46 -14.09 3.92 -13.52
CA LYS A 46 -13.32 3.86 -14.75
C LYS A 46 -12.13 2.92 -14.57
N VAL A 47 -12.00 1.92 -15.45
CA VAL A 47 -10.85 1.02 -15.49
C VAL A 47 -9.81 1.54 -16.48
N ILE A 48 -8.54 1.54 -16.07
CA ILE A 48 -7.39 1.81 -16.93
C ILE A 48 -6.45 0.63 -16.81
N TYR A 49 -5.93 0.14 -17.93
CA TYR A 49 -4.97 -0.96 -17.95
C TYR A 49 -3.57 -0.43 -18.24
N THR A 50 -2.54 -0.96 -17.58
CA THR A 50 -1.15 -0.72 -18.02
C THR A 50 -0.87 -1.40 -19.35
N ARG A 51 -1.49 -2.58 -19.59
CA ARG A 51 -1.55 -3.27 -20.89
C ARG A 51 -2.85 -4.07 -21.05
N LYS A 52 -3.36 -4.15 -22.29
CA LYS A 52 -4.51 -5.02 -22.66
C LYS A 52 -4.13 -6.17 -23.59
N THR A 53 -2.87 -6.21 -24.02
CA THR A 53 -2.31 -7.19 -24.96
C THR A 53 -0.95 -7.68 -24.45
N ASP A 54 -0.35 -8.61 -25.17
CA ASP A 54 0.98 -9.14 -24.85
C ASP A 54 2.09 -8.16 -25.28
N VAL A 55 2.27 -7.09 -24.50
CA VAL A 55 3.31 -6.08 -24.70
C VAL A 55 4.09 -5.86 -23.41
N PHE A 56 5.38 -5.58 -23.53
CA PHE A 56 6.22 -5.24 -22.40
C PHE A 56 5.98 -3.80 -21.97
N VAL A 57 5.71 -3.59 -20.68
CA VAL A 57 5.59 -2.27 -20.05
C VAL A 57 6.59 -2.18 -18.90
N GLU A 58 7.47 -1.18 -18.96
CA GLU A 58 8.49 -0.91 -17.93
C GLU A 58 7.86 -0.67 -16.55
N LEU A 59 8.54 -1.05 -15.46
CA LEU A 59 8.00 -0.95 -14.10
C LEU A 59 7.71 0.49 -13.70
N ASN A 60 8.62 1.41 -14.03
CA ASN A 60 8.40 2.85 -13.80
C ASN A 60 7.16 3.37 -14.56
N LYS A 61 6.93 2.87 -15.78
CA LYS A 61 5.86 3.32 -16.66
C LYS A 61 4.50 2.88 -16.16
N ARG A 62 4.41 1.69 -15.56
CA ARG A 62 3.18 1.19 -14.91
C ARG A 62 2.72 2.15 -13.81
N ALA A 63 3.62 2.57 -12.93
CA ALA A 63 3.33 3.57 -11.89
C ALA A 63 3.02 4.96 -12.49
N GLU A 64 3.76 5.37 -13.53
CA GLU A 64 3.53 6.64 -14.22
C GLU A 64 2.12 6.72 -14.85
N ILE A 65 1.64 5.63 -15.46
CA ILE A 65 0.27 5.53 -15.99
C ILE A 65 -0.74 5.80 -14.89
N ALA A 66 -0.54 5.21 -13.70
CA ALA A 66 -1.45 5.41 -12.57
C ALA A 66 -1.45 6.84 -12.05
N ASN A 67 -0.26 7.42 -11.86
CA ASN A 67 -0.12 8.78 -11.36
C ASN A 67 -0.66 9.82 -12.33
N LYS A 68 -0.35 9.68 -13.63
CA LYS A 68 -0.82 10.61 -14.68
C LYS A 68 -2.34 10.63 -14.78
N ASN A 69 -2.98 9.48 -14.60
CA ASN A 69 -4.44 9.37 -14.61
C ASN A 69 -5.09 9.68 -13.26
N LYS A 70 -4.31 10.07 -12.24
CA LYS A 70 -4.78 10.33 -10.88
C LYS A 70 -5.63 9.17 -10.35
N ALA A 71 -5.13 7.95 -10.52
CA ALA A 71 -5.86 6.75 -10.12
C ALA A 71 -6.18 6.78 -8.62
N ASP A 72 -7.37 6.31 -8.25
CA ASP A 72 -7.79 6.14 -6.86
C ASP A 72 -7.28 4.81 -6.28
N LEU A 73 -7.00 3.82 -7.12
CA LEU A 73 -6.41 2.53 -6.74
C LEU A 73 -5.49 2.00 -7.84
N PHE A 74 -4.45 1.28 -7.41
CA PHE A 74 -3.56 0.51 -8.28
C PHE A 74 -3.54 -0.96 -7.87
N ILE A 75 -3.77 -1.86 -8.82
CA ILE A 75 -3.84 -3.31 -8.58
C ILE A 75 -2.92 -4.00 -9.58
N SER A 76 -1.79 -4.52 -9.11
CA SER A 76 -0.90 -5.35 -9.90
C SER A 76 -1.23 -6.83 -9.70
N ILE A 77 -1.34 -7.60 -10.78
CA ILE A 77 -1.73 -9.01 -10.76
C ILE A 77 -0.57 -9.85 -11.27
N HIS A 78 -0.16 -10.82 -10.46
CA HIS A 78 0.98 -11.72 -10.65
C HIS A 78 0.60 -13.17 -10.32
N ALA A 79 1.43 -14.13 -10.77
CA ALA A 79 1.30 -15.55 -10.46
C ALA A 79 2.66 -16.11 -10.03
N ASN A 80 2.85 -16.12 -8.72
CA ASN A 80 4.05 -16.49 -7.98
C ASN A 80 4.74 -17.77 -8.46
N SER A 81 5.99 -17.92 -8.07
CA SER A 81 6.78 -19.12 -8.32
C SER A 81 7.74 -19.42 -7.18
N ASN A 82 8.17 -20.67 -7.05
CA ASN A 82 9.18 -21.06 -6.09
C ASN A 82 10.06 -22.17 -6.67
N LYS A 83 11.34 -22.23 -6.26
CA LYS A 83 12.25 -23.33 -6.62
C LYS A 83 11.67 -24.70 -6.22
N LYS A 84 10.94 -24.76 -5.11
CA LYS A 84 10.16 -25.93 -4.71
C LYS A 84 8.78 -25.85 -5.36
N THR A 85 8.28 -26.96 -5.88
CA THR A 85 6.96 -27.04 -6.54
C THR A 85 5.80 -27.27 -5.56
N LYS A 86 6.09 -27.44 -4.26
CA LYS A 86 5.10 -27.72 -3.21
C LYS A 86 4.28 -26.50 -2.72
N PRO A 87 4.82 -25.27 -2.64
CA PRO A 87 4.04 -24.10 -2.22
C PRO A 87 2.80 -23.89 -3.09
N PHE A 88 1.72 -23.42 -2.47
CA PHE A 88 0.42 -23.14 -3.10
C PHE A 88 -0.34 -22.09 -2.28
N GLY A 89 -1.39 -21.53 -2.87
CA GLY A 89 -2.21 -20.48 -2.29
C GLY A 89 -1.82 -19.09 -2.78
N ALA A 90 -2.69 -18.12 -2.49
CA ALA A 90 -2.51 -16.74 -2.89
C ALA A 90 -1.91 -15.89 -1.76
N GLU A 91 -1.21 -14.82 -2.11
CA GLU A 91 -0.70 -13.81 -1.18
C GLU A 91 -0.91 -12.42 -1.77
N THR A 92 -1.10 -11.41 -0.90
CA THR A 92 -1.23 -10.03 -1.36
C THR A 92 -0.20 -9.16 -0.66
N TYR A 93 0.54 -8.40 -1.46
CA TYR A 93 1.61 -7.53 -1.01
C TYR A 93 1.19 -6.07 -1.08
N VAL A 94 1.70 -5.30 -0.13
CA VAL A 94 1.71 -3.83 -0.15
C VAL A 94 3.14 -3.34 0.01
N MET A 95 3.39 -2.07 -0.34
CA MET A 95 4.70 -1.47 -0.13
C MET A 95 5.06 -1.43 1.36
N GLY A 96 6.28 -1.83 1.71
CA GLY A 96 6.82 -1.70 3.07
C GLY A 96 8.00 -2.62 3.35
N LEU A 97 8.45 -2.62 4.60
CA LEU A 97 9.58 -3.43 5.04
C LEU A 97 9.22 -4.92 5.02
N HIS A 98 10.02 -5.70 4.28
CA HIS A 98 9.89 -7.15 4.28
C HIS A 98 10.20 -7.70 5.67
N LYS A 99 9.38 -8.65 6.13
CA LYS A 99 9.55 -9.32 7.43
C LYS A 99 10.26 -10.67 7.33
N THR A 100 10.34 -11.25 6.12
CA THR A 100 10.90 -12.58 5.88
C THR A 100 11.75 -12.58 4.61
N GLN A 101 12.70 -13.51 4.54
CA GLN A 101 13.51 -13.73 3.33
C GLN A 101 12.64 -14.14 2.13
N GLU A 102 11.54 -14.84 2.37
CA GLU A 102 10.60 -15.25 1.33
C GLU A 102 9.95 -14.04 0.66
N ASN A 103 9.50 -13.05 1.45
CA ASN A 103 8.93 -11.81 0.92
C ASN A 103 9.96 -11.00 0.12
N LEU A 104 11.20 -10.96 0.60
CA LEU A 104 12.30 -10.33 -0.13
C LEU A 104 12.58 -11.04 -1.46
N ASN A 105 12.57 -12.37 -1.48
CA ASN A 105 12.83 -13.14 -2.70
C ASN A 105 11.75 -12.92 -3.77
N VAL A 106 10.48 -12.81 -3.37
CA VAL A 106 9.40 -12.46 -4.30
C VAL A 106 9.63 -11.06 -4.87
N ALA A 107 9.87 -10.06 -4.04
CA ALA A 107 10.19 -8.71 -4.51
C ALA A 107 11.44 -8.64 -5.41
N LYS A 108 12.48 -9.44 -5.12
CA LYS A 108 13.67 -9.56 -5.97
C LYS A 108 13.35 -10.12 -7.34
N ARG A 109 12.50 -11.15 -7.41
CA ARG A 109 12.08 -11.73 -8.70
C ARG A 109 11.26 -10.73 -9.50
N GLU A 110 10.23 -10.13 -8.90
CA GLU A 110 9.35 -9.20 -9.61
C GLU A 110 10.09 -7.93 -10.05
N ASN A 111 11.07 -7.44 -9.28
CA ASN A 111 11.86 -6.28 -9.66
C ASN A 111 13.00 -6.63 -10.64
N SER A 112 13.34 -7.90 -10.84
CA SER A 112 14.46 -8.28 -11.71
C SER A 112 14.23 -7.92 -13.18
N VAL A 113 12.97 -7.68 -13.57
CA VAL A 113 12.56 -7.34 -14.93
C VAL A 113 13.09 -5.98 -15.40
N ILE A 114 13.63 -5.14 -14.50
CA ILE A 114 14.25 -3.86 -14.85
C ILE A 114 15.42 -4.02 -15.84
N VAL A 115 16.06 -5.20 -15.88
CA VAL A 115 17.16 -5.47 -16.82
C VAL A 115 16.70 -5.48 -18.28
N PHE A 116 15.39 -5.58 -18.51
CA PHE A 116 14.79 -5.48 -19.84
C PHE A 116 14.48 -4.03 -20.25
N GLU A 117 14.63 -3.04 -19.35
CA GLU A 117 14.36 -1.63 -19.63
C GLU A 117 15.57 -0.96 -20.29
N GLU A 118 15.31 -0.06 -21.24
CA GLU A 118 16.37 0.77 -21.81
C GLU A 118 16.89 1.75 -20.75
N ASP A 119 18.21 1.98 -20.71
CA ASP A 119 18.87 2.85 -19.72
C ASP A 119 18.60 2.50 -18.24
N TYR A 120 18.33 1.23 -17.91
CA TYR A 120 18.02 0.82 -16.53
C TYR A 120 19.08 1.28 -15.51
N SER A 121 20.36 1.28 -15.88
CA SER A 121 21.48 1.70 -15.03
C SER A 121 21.42 3.18 -14.65
N LYS A 122 20.85 4.03 -15.51
CA LYS A 122 20.62 5.46 -15.23
C LYS A 122 19.29 5.67 -14.51
N LYS A 123 18.22 4.97 -14.92
CA LYS A 123 16.88 5.10 -14.33
C LYS A 123 16.83 4.67 -12.86
N TYR A 124 17.66 3.69 -12.49
CA TYR A 124 17.74 3.11 -11.16
C TYR A 124 19.18 3.21 -10.59
N GLU A 125 19.84 4.35 -10.78
CA GLU A 125 21.21 4.56 -10.29
C GLU A 125 21.32 4.28 -8.78
N GLY A 126 22.29 3.44 -8.38
CA GLY A 126 22.46 2.98 -6.99
C GLY A 126 21.54 1.82 -6.55
N TYR A 127 20.69 1.31 -7.44
CA TYR A 127 19.88 0.12 -7.21
C TYR A 127 20.58 -1.13 -7.73
N ASP A 128 20.95 -2.03 -6.82
CA ASP A 128 21.32 -3.39 -7.17
C ASP A 128 20.15 -4.35 -6.86
N PRO A 129 19.50 -4.97 -7.86
CA PRO A 129 18.41 -5.93 -7.64
C PRO A 129 18.85 -7.17 -6.84
N LYS A 130 20.16 -7.40 -6.71
CA LYS A 130 20.73 -8.49 -5.90
C LYS A 130 21.02 -8.06 -4.46
N SER A 131 21.28 -6.77 -4.21
CA SER A 131 21.49 -6.20 -2.88
C SER A 131 20.19 -6.18 -2.06
N SER A 132 20.28 -6.43 -0.76
CA SER A 132 19.14 -6.30 0.15
C SER A 132 18.99 -4.86 0.66
N GLU A 133 20.10 -4.12 0.71
CA GLU A 133 20.23 -2.74 1.19
C GLU A 133 19.48 -1.77 0.26
N SER A 134 19.59 -1.96 -1.06
CA SER A 134 18.82 -1.18 -2.05
C SER A 134 17.31 -1.27 -1.85
N TYR A 135 16.78 -2.36 -1.26
CA TYR A 135 15.35 -2.54 -0.98
C TYR A 135 14.90 -1.90 0.34
N ILE A 136 15.83 -1.70 1.30
CA ILE A 136 15.54 -1.06 2.58
C ILE A 136 15.17 0.41 2.36
N ILE A 137 15.90 1.11 1.47
CA ILE A 137 15.67 2.53 1.17
C ILE A 137 14.22 2.80 0.73
N PHE A 138 13.70 2.01 -0.22
CA PHE A 138 12.30 2.15 -0.67
C PHE A 138 11.30 1.80 0.42
N SER A 139 11.60 0.77 1.21
CA SER A 139 10.71 0.26 2.24
C SER A 139 10.57 1.24 3.44
N LEU A 140 11.57 2.10 3.65
CA LEU A 140 11.53 3.17 4.67
C LEU A 140 10.70 4.38 4.22
N MET A 141 10.34 4.48 2.94
CA MET A 141 9.41 5.51 2.48
C MET A 141 8.02 5.20 3.03
N GLN A 142 7.57 5.97 4.03
CA GLN A 142 6.22 5.84 4.56
C GLN A 142 5.20 6.20 3.47
N ASN A 143 4.45 5.19 3.02
CA ASN A 143 3.35 5.39 2.09
C ASN A 143 2.13 5.95 2.87
N ALA A 144 1.66 7.14 2.48
CA ALA A 144 0.46 7.77 3.05
C ALA A 144 -0.81 6.90 2.91
N TYR A 145 -0.78 5.92 2.00
CA TYR A 145 -1.87 5.01 1.68
C TYR A 145 -1.65 3.58 2.20
N LEU A 146 -0.72 3.36 3.14
CA LEU A 146 -0.41 2.03 3.65
C LEU A 146 -1.64 1.34 4.27
N GLU A 147 -2.38 2.04 5.14
CA GLU A 147 -3.56 1.48 5.81
C GLU A 147 -4.67 1.10 4.81
N GLN A 148 -4.89 1.95 3.80
CA GLN A 148 -5.83 1.74 2.72
C GLN A 148 -5.43 0.52 1.88
N SER A 149 -4.13 0.38 1.59
CA SER A 149 -3.57 -0.75 0.83
C SER A 149 -3.69 -2.05 1.62
N LEU A 150 -3.37 -2.04 2.92
CA LEU A 150 -3.53 -3.19 3.82
C LEU A 150 -4.99 -3.61 3.95
N SER A 151 -5.91 -2.65 4.04
CA SER A 151 -7.35 -2.92 4.05
C SER A 151 -7.82 -3.59 2.76
N LEU A 152 -7.43 -3.05 1.59
CA LEU A 152 -7.78 -3.67 0.30
C LEU A 152 -7.18 -5.07 0.18
N ALA A 153 -5.90 -5.24 0.52
CA ALA A 153 -5.22 -6.52 0.49
C ALA A 153 -5.90 -7.57 1.39
N SER A 154 -6.43 -7.14 2.54
CA SER A 154 -7.14 -8.03 3.46
C SER A 154 -8.49 -8.50 2.90
N PHE A 155 -9.24 -7.61 2.22
CA PHE A 155 -10.46 -8.01 1.52
C PHE A 155 -10.16 -9.01 0.40
N VAL A 156 -9.08 -8.79 -0.36
CA VAL A 156 -8.65 -9.71 -1.43
C VAL A 156 -8.36 -11.11 -0.88
N GLN A 157 -7.54 -11.22 0.16
CA GLN A 157 -7.23 -12.52 0.78
C GLN A 157 -8.48 -13.20 1.35
N GLY A 158 -9.36 -12.42 2.00
CA GLY A 158 -10.63 -12.92 2.52
C GLY A 158 -11.52 -13.54 1.43
N GLU A 159 -11.69 -12.86 0.30
CA GLU A 159 -12.48 -13.37 -0.83
C GLU A 159 -11.84 -14.61 -1.48
N ILE A 160 -10.52 -14.61 -1.68
CA ILE A 160 -9.82 -15.77 -2.26
C ILE A 160 -9.98 -17.02 -1.36
N LYS A 161 -9.92 -16.83 -0.04
CA LYS A 161 -10.16 -17.90 0.94
C LYS A 161 -11.60 -18.39 0.94
N ASN A 162 -12.55 -17.45 0.99
CA ASN A 162 -13.94 -17.77 1.28
C ASN A 162 -14.72 -18.19 0.04
N SER A 163 -14.45 -17.54 -1.10
CA SER A 163 -15.18 -17.73 -2.35
C SER A 163 -14.49 -18.79 -3.22
N ALA A 164 -13.20 -18.63 -3.52
CA ALA A 164 -12.45 -19.58 -4.35
C ALA A 164 -11.87 -20.78 -3.57
N LYS A 165 -12.06 -20.85 -2.24
CA LYS A 165 -11.56 -21.92 -1.35
C LYS A 165 -10.06 -22.19 -1.49
N ARG A 166 -9.29 -21.17 -1.84
CA ARG A 166 -7.85 -21.25 -1.99
C ARG A 166 -7.15 -21.01 -0.65
N LYS A 167 -5.89 -21.43 -0.55
CA LYS A 167 -5.09 -21.17 0.65
C LYS A 167 -4.74 -19.69 0.75
N ASP A 168 -5.19 -19.06 1.83
CA ASP A 168 -4.81 -17.72 2.28
C ASP A 168 -3.38 -17.76 2.85
N ARG A 169 -2.47 -16.99 2.25
CA ARG A 169 -1.09 -16.84 2.74
C ARG A 169 -0.85 -15.45 3.36
N GLY A 170 -1.91 -14.69 3.52
CA GLY A 170 -1.95 -13.44 4.25
C GLY A 170 -1.50 -12.23 3.44
N VAL A 171 -1.63 -11.08 4.11
CA VAL A 171 -1.14 -9.79 3.63
C VAL A 171 0.31 -9.60 4.06
N LYS A 172 1.15 -9.16 3.13
CA LYS A 172 2.59 -9.05 3.29
C LYS A 172 3.09 -7.67 2.88
N GLN A 173 4.28 -7.32 3.35
CA GLN A 173 4.99 -6.12 2.94
C GLN A 173 6.31 -6.50 2.29
N ALA A 174 6.69 -5.81 1.21
CA ALA A 174 8.03 -5.83 0.63
C ALA A 174 8.24 -4.63 -0.32
N GLY A 175 9.50 -4.37 -0.70
CA GLY A 175 9.90 -3.28 -1.59
C GLY A 175 9.69 -3.61 -3.07
N PHE A 176 8.44 -3.65 -3.54
CA PHE A 176 8.13 -3.82 -4.96
C PHE A 176 8.27 -2.51 -5.72
N LEU A 177 9.05 -2.50 -6.80
CA LEU A 177 9.27 -1.30 -7.58
C LEU A 177 7.96 -0.83 -8.26
N VAL A 178 7.13 -1.74 -8.74
CA VAL A 178 5.85 -1.34 -9.36
C VAL A 178 4.95 -0.55 -8.39
N LEU A 179 5.07 -0.77 -7.08
CA LEU A 179 4.29 -0.07 -6.05
C LEU A 179 5.00 1.20 -5.54
N TRP A 180 6.33 1.32 -5.69
CA TRP A 180 7.13 2.37 -5.03
C TRP A 180 6.76 3.78 -5.46
N ASN A 181 6.47 3.94 -6.75
CA ASN A 181 6.15 5.23 -7.35
C ASN A 181 4.66 5.53 -7.41
N THR A 182 3.79 4.66 -6.88
CA THR A 182 2.34 4.90 -6.93
C THR A 182 1.92 5.93 -5.87
N THR A 183 1.08 6.90 -6.25
CA THR A 183 0.61 7.97 -5.35
C THR A 183 -0.81 7.73 -4.83
N MET A 184 -1.23 6.48 -4.75
CA MET A 184 -2.56 6.04 -4.31
C MET A 184 -2.45 4.68 -3.59
N PRO A 185 -3.51 4.17 -2.93
CA PRO A 185 -3.47 2.82 -2.38
C PRO A 185 -3.19 1.77 -3.47
N SER A 186 -2.24 0.88 -3.19
CA SER A 186 -1.66 0.00 -4.19
C SER A 186 -1.43 -1.40 -3.62
N VAL A 187 -1.81 -2.43 -4.37
CA VAL A 187 -1.57 -3.83 -4.00
C VAL A 187 -0.93 -4.60 -5.15
N LEU A 188 -0.10 -5.59 -4.83
CA LEU A 188 0.34 -6.63 -5.76
C LEU A 188 -0.24 -7.96 -5.29
N ILE A 189 -1.00 -8.63 -6.16
CA ILE A 189 -1.73 -9.86 -5.85
C ILE A 189 -1.02 -11.01 -6.54
N GLU A 190 -0.53 -11.96 -5.75
CA GLU A 190 -0.04 -13.25 -6.22
C GLU A 190 -1.19 -14.25 -6.18
N THR A 191 -1.76 -14.59 -7.34
CA THR A 191 -3.00 -15.38 -7.42
C THR A 191 -2.81 -16.87 -7.06
N GLY A 192 -1.58 -17.35 -7.10
CA GLY A 192 -1.21 -18.74 -6.84
C GLY A 192 0.26 -18.98 -7.24
N PHE A 193 0.72 -20.23 -7.15
CA PHE A 193 2.11 -20.58 -7.51
C PHE A 193 2.16 -21.33 -8.83
N ILE A 194 2.52 -20.69 -9.95
CA ILE A 194 2.64 -21.35 -11.27
C ILE A 194 3.67 -22.50 -11.28
N SER A 195 4.64 -22.49 -10.36
CA SER A 195 5.57 -23.60 -10.15
C SER A 195 4.93 -24.87 -9.57
N ASN A 196 3.71 -24.77 -9.03
CA ASN A 196 2.95 -25.90 -8.51
C ASN A 196 1.96 -26.38 -9.57
N LYS A 197 2.05 -27.66 -9.94
CA LYS A 197 1.22 -28.26 -11.00
C LYS A 197 -0.28 -28.02 -10.79
N LYS A 198 -0.81 -28.19 -9.57
CA LYS A 198 -2.25 -28.02 -9.32
C LYS A 198 -2.69 -26.56 -9.42
N GLU A 199 -1.83 -25.64 -8.98
CA GLU A 199 -2.08 -24.21 -9.10
C GLU A 199 -2.03 -23.77 -10.57
N GLU A 200 -1.03 -24.23 -11.32
CA GLU A 200 -0.91 -23.95 -12.75
C GLU A 200 -2.12 -24.48 -13.52
N ASP A 201 -2.53 -25.72 -13.25
CA ASP A 201 -3.71 -26.31 -13.90
C ASP A 201 -4.99 -25.51 -13.59
N TYR A 202 -5.12 -25.00 -12.37
CA TYR A 202 -6.24 -24.15 -11.96
C TYR A 202 -6.18 -22.76 -12.62
N LEU A 203 -5.04 -22.07 -12.56
CA LEU A 203 -4.85 -20.71 -13.07
C LEU A 203 -4.92 -20.63 -14.60
N LEU A 204 -4.63 -21.73 -15.31
CA LEU A 204 -4.83 -21.84 -16.76
C LEU A 204 -6.26 -22.23 -17.16
N SER A 205 -7.09 -22.62 -16.20
CA SER A 205 -8.47 -23.00 -16.48
C SER A 205 -9.37 -21.77 -16.51
N LYS A 206 -10.39 -21.80 -17.38
CA LYS A 206 -11.41 -20.73 -17.44
C LYS A 206 -12.06 -20.49 -16.06
N GLN A 207 -12.32 -21.57 -15.32
CA GLN A 207 -12.87 -21.47 -13.97
C GLN A 207 -11.94 -20.73 -13.02
N GLY A 208 -10.64 -21.07 -12.99
CA GLY A 208 -9.70 -20.40 -12.09
C GLY A 208 -9.47 -18.94 -12.46
N GLU A 209 -9.47 -18.60 -13.74
CA GLU A 209 -9.42 -17.21 -14.18
C GLU A 209 -10.67 -16.42 -13.76
N ASP A 210 -11.87 -17.02 -13.93
CA ASP A 210 -13.15 -16.41 -13.54
C ASP A 210 -13.25 -16.27 -12.01
N ASP A 211 -12.85 -17.28 -11.25
CA ASP A 211 -12.82 -17.27 -9.79
C ASP A 211 -11.92 -16.15 -9.25
N MET A 212 -10.69 -16.05 -9.75
CA MET A 212 -9.74 -15.04 -9.29
C MET A 212 -10.22 -13.63 -9.63
N ALA A 213 -10.73 -13.41 -10.84
CA ALA A 213 -11.31 -12.14 -11.24
C ALA A 213 -12.51 -11.77 -10.34
N LEU A 214 -13.40 -12.73 -10.06
CA LEU A 214 -14.58 -12.53 -9.22
C LEU A 214 -14.22 -12.24 -7.77
N CYS A 215 -13.24 -12.95 -7.20
CA CYS A 215 -12.73 -12.69 -5.85
C CYS A 215 -12.17 -11.27 -5.72
N ILE A 216 -11.33 -10.84 -6.67
CA ILE A 216 -10.74 -9.49 -6.65
C ILE A 216 -11.85 -8.44 -6.83
N TYR A 217 -12.81 -8.68 -7.73
CA TYR A 217 -13.97 -7.81 -7.92
C TYR A 217 -14.82 -7.66 -6.65
N ASN A 218 -15.17 -8.77 -5.98
CA ASN A 218 -15.94 -8.74 -4.73
C ASN A 218 -15.18 -8.01 -3.63
N ALA A 219 -13.87 -8.23 -3.52
CA ALA A 219 -13.02 -7.54 -2.57
C ALA A 219 -13.01 -6.02 -2.82
N LEU A 220 -12.94 -5.60 -4.08
CA LEU A 220 -13.04 -4.18 -4.45
C LEU A 220 -14.40 -3.59 -4.09
N LYS A 221 -15.49 -4.32 -4.34
CA LYS A 221 -16.85 -3.88 -3.99
C LYS A 221 -16.98 -3.63 -2.48
N GLU A 222 -16.53 -4.57 -1.66
CA GLU A 222 -16.58 -4.43 -0.20
C GLU A 222 -15.62 -3.34 0.30
N TYR A 223 -14.44 -3.21 -0.31
CA TYR A 223 -13.50 -2.14 0.00
C TYR A 223 -14.08 -0.74 -0.31
N ILE A 224 -14.64 -0.53 -1.50
CA ILE A 224 -15.28 0.73 -1.89
C ILE A 224 -16.43 1.08 -0.94
N LYS A 225 -17.26 0.09 -0.59
CA LYS A 225 -18.33 0.24 0.40
C LYS A 225 -17.77 0.65 1.77
N SER A 226 -16.66 0.05 2.20
CA SER A 226 -16.02 0.38 3.47
C SER A 226 -15.50 1.82 3.52
N ILE A 227 -14.97 2.34 2.41
CA ILE A 227 -14.54 3.74 2.30
C ILE A 227 -15.74 4.66 2.40
N LYS A 228 -16.80 4.40 1.59
CA LYS A 228 -18.02 5.20 1.61
C LYS A 228 -18.64 5.27 3.01
N ASN A 229 -18.71 4.13 3.70
CA ASN A 229 -19.25 4.07 5.06
C ASN A 229 -18.40 4.83 6.07
N LYS A 230 -17.06 4.80 5.95
CA LYS A 230 -16.18 5.63 6.79
C LYS A 230 -16.44 7.12 6.54
N THR A 231 -16.56 7.54 5.29
CA THR A 231 -16.87 8.94 4.95
C THR A 231 -18.23 9.36 5.50
N VAL A 232 -19.27 8.52 5.39
CA VAL A 232 -20.61 8.79 5.94
C VAL A 232 -20.59 8.82 7.47
N ALA A 233 -19.89 7.91 8.13
CA ALA A 233 -19.74 7.87 9.59
C ALA A 233 -18.98 9.09 10.13
N GLU A 234 -17.93 9.55 9.42
CA GLU A 234 -17.23 10.79 9.75
C GLU A 234 -18.11 12.02 9.54
N THR A 235 -18.96 12.03 8.50
CA THR A 235 -19.88 13.13 8.19
C THR A 235 -21.06 13.18 9.19
N THR A 236 -21.61 12.03 9.59
CA THR A 236 -22.69 11.94 10.59
C THR A 236 -22.19 12.18 12.01
N SER A 237 -20.97 11.74 12.35
CA SER A 237 -20.28 12.13 13.58
C SER A 237 -19.98 13.63 13.63
N PHE A 238 -19.73 14.27 12.48
CA PHE A 238 -19.58 15.72 12.37
C PHE A 238 -20.91 16.46 12.60
N TYR A 239 -22.02 15.94 12.05
CA TYR A 239 -23.35 16.55 12.19
C TYR A 239 -23.93 16.42 13.61
N ASN A 240 -23.73 15.28 14.28
CA ASN A 240 -24.23 15.06 15.65
C ASN A 240 -23.40 15.78 16.74
N ASN A 241 -22.21 16.29 16.41
CA ASN A 241 -21.35 17.03 17.34
C ASN A 241 -21.43 18.56 17.19
N ASN A 242 -22.39 19.11 16.44
CA ASN A 242 -22.55 20.56 16.28
C ASN A 242 -23.78 21.10 17.03
N LYS A 243 -23.78 20.88 18.35
CA LYS A 243 -24.17 21.89 19.34
C LYS A 243 -23.00 22.05 20.32
N LYS A 244 -21.96 22.77 19.90
CA LYS A 244 -21.08 23.61 20.73
C LYS A 244 -19.92 24.18 19.89
N ASP A 245 -19.97 25.50 19.79
CA ASP A 245 -18.90 26.48 19.65
C ASP A 245 -17.89 26.45 18.49
N THR A 246 -17.81 27.64 17.92
CA THR A 246 -17.01 28.20 16.83
C THR A 246 -15.51 28.21 17.15
N LEU A 247 -14.79 27.12 16.87
CA LEU A 247 -13.31 27.12 16.73
C LEU A 247 -12.79 26.11 15.66
N LYS A 248 -13.67 25.53 14.84
CA LYS A 248 -13.31 24.46 13.87
C LYS A 248 -12.81 25.03 12.54
N ASP A 249 -11.52 25.29 12.47
CA ASP A 249 -10.68 25.10 11.25
C ASP A 249 -9.19 25.40 11.48
N LYS A 250 -8.78 25.64 12.72
CA LYS A 250 -7.41 26.04 13.05
C LYS A 250 -6.46 24.84 13.06
N ILE A 251 -5.35 24.97 12.32
CA ILE A 251 -4.25 24.00 12.33
C ILE A 251 -3.35 24.32 13.52
N PHE A 252 -2.91 23.26 14.21
CA PHE A 252 -1.94 23.36 15.29
C PHE A 252 -0.76 22.44 15.03
N PHE A 253 0.44 22.93 15.30
CA PHE A 253 1.68 22.21 15.24
C PHE A 253 2.11 21.82 16.65
N LYS A 254 2.62 20.60 16.80
CA LYS A 254 3.16 20.03 18.05
C LYS A 254 4.48 19.33 17.78
N ILE A 255 5.24 19.02 18.81
CA ILE A 255 6.53 18.31 18.68
C ILE A 255 6.34 16.89 19.23
N GLN A 256 6.45 15.88 18.38
CA GLN A 256 6.43 14.48 18.82
C GLN A 256 7.79 14.13 19.42
N VAL A 257 7.80 13.71 20.69
CA VAL A 257 9.03 13.42 21.46
C VAL A 257 9.23 11.93 21.72
N SER A 258 8.16 11.14 21.70
CA SER A 258 8.25 9.70 21.97
C SER A 258 7.16 8.89 21.26
N SER A 259 7.37 7.59 21.19
CA SER A 259 6.44 6.58 20.71
C SER A 259 6.62 5.31 21.53
N SER A 260 5.53 4.64 21.90
CA SER A 260 5.59 3.40 22.66
C SER A 260 4.46 2.45 22.29
N SER A 261 4.71 1.14 22.43
CA SER A 261 3.69 0.10 22.32
C SER A 261 2.88 -0.08 23.60
N LYS A 262 3.37 0.47 24.72
CA LYS A 262 2.70 0.51 26.02
C LYS A 262 2.48 1.96 26.45
N GLN A 263 1.41 2.19 27.19
CA GLN A 263 1.17 3.51 27.76
C GLN A 263 2.29 3.88 28.75
N ILE A 264 2.78 5.11 28.66
CA ILE A 264 3.80 5.71 29.52
C ILE A 264 3.08 6.83 30.27
N PRO A 265 3.08 6.83 31.62
CA PRO A 265 2.51 7.92 32.40
C PRO A 265 3.11 9.28 32.02
N LEU A 266 2.26 10.30 31.85
CA LEU A 266 2.65 11.62 31.37
C LEU A 266 3.57 12.38 32.34
N ASP A 267 3.52 12.01 33.62
CA ASP A 267 4.31 12.53 34.74
C ASP A 267 5.59 11.72 35.01
N SER A 268 5.86 10.67 34.22
CA SER A 268 7.04 9.83 34.40
C SER A 268 8.35 10.54 34.04
N ASP A 269 9.45 10.05 34.60
CA ASP A 269 10.81 10.52 34.29
C ASP A 269 11.17 10.41 32.79
N HIS A 270 10.43 9.61 32.01
CA HIS A 270 10.57 9.51 30.56
C HIS A 270 10.40 10.86 29.86
N PHE A 271 9.61 11.77 30.45
CA PHE A 271 9.35 13.11 29.91
C PHE A 271 10.01 14.22 30.71
N LYS A 272 11.02 13.91 31.54
CA LYS A 272 11.73 14.91 32.34
C LYS A 272 12.30 16.02 31.45
N GLY A 273 12.00 17.27 31.82
CA GLY A 273 12.38 18.46 31.04
C GLY A 273 11.31 18.94 30.04
N CYS A 274 10.22 18.20 29.85
CA CYS A 274 9.07 18.62 29.07
C CYS A 274 7.92 19.07 29.97
N LYS A 275 7.22 20.15 29.59
CA LYS A 275 5.96 20.57 30.20
C LYS A 275 4.81 20.26 29.24
N ASN A 276 3.63 19.95 29.79
CA ASN A 276 2.38 19.73 29.04
C ASN A 276 2.53 18.62 27.99
N VAL A 277 2.96 17.43 28.42
CA VAL A 277 3.01 16.25 27.56
C VAL A 277 1.59 15.81 27.26
N GLU A 278 1.28 15.60 25.99
CA GLU A 278 0.00 15.09 25.54
C GLU A 278 0.19 13.74 24.88
N GLU A 279 -0.73 12.81 25.14
CA GLU A 279 -0.81 11.51 24.49
C GLU A 279 -1.83 11.55 23.35
N TYR A 280 -1.51 10.90 22.23
CA TYR A 280 -2.51 10.47 21.26
C TYR A 280 -2.22 9.05 20.76
N LYS A 281 -3.28 8.31 20.42
CA LYS A 281 -3.15 6.96 19.84
C LYS A 281 -3.08 7.05 18.32
N ALA A 282 -1.98 6.57 17.75
CA ALA A 282 -1.84 6.39 16.31
C ALA A 282 -2.45 5.05 15.82
N SER A 283 -2.53 4.06 16.72
CA SER A 283 -3.21 2.77 16.52
C SER A 283 -3.56 2.17 17.90
N PRO A 284 -4.31 1.05 17.99
CA PRO A 284 -4.61 0.39 19.26
C PRO A 284 -3.38 0.01 20.09
N THR A 285 -2.24 -0.18 19.44
CA THR A 285 -0.97 -0.60 20.04
C THR A 285 0.13 0.45 19.90
N SER A 286 -0.19 1.70 19.50
CA SER A 286 0.81 2.74 19.30
C SER A 286 0.41 4.05 19.96
N TYR A 287 1.07 4.32 21.08
CA TYR A 287 1.00 5.56 21.84
C TYR A 287 2.05 6.53 21.32
N LYS A 288 1.64 7.78 21.12
CA LYS A 288 2.50 8.87 20.66
C LYS A 288 2.41 10.00 21.67
N TYR A 289 3.54 10.63 21.94
CA TYR A 289 3.64 11.68 22.94
C TYR A 289 4.14 12.95 22.28
N THR A 290 3.42 14.04 22.49
CA THR A 290 3.72 15.35 21.94
C THR A 290 3.87 16.39 23.03
N VAL A 291 4.65 17.42 22.74
CA VAL A 291 4.82 18.59 23.60
C VAL A 291 4.70 19.84 22.75
N GLY A 292 4.27 20.94 23.36
CA GLY A 292 4.02 22.20 22.67
C GLY A 292 2.79 22.14 21.76
N CYS A 293 2.11 23.27 21.62
CA CYS A 293 0.96 23.42 20.75
C CYS A 293 0.89 24.89 20.31
N ASP A 294 1.05 25.16 19.02
CA ASP A 294 0.91 26.50 18.45
C ASP A 294 0.33 26.43 17.05
N SER A 295 -0.41 27.45 16.63
CA SER A 295 -0.84 27.58 15.24
C SER A 295 0.25 28.13 14.31
N ASP A 296 1.29 28.79 14.86
CA ASP A 296 2.45 29.24 14.09
C ASP A 296 3.55 28.17 14.04
N PHE A 297 3.86 27.72 12.82
CA PHE A 297 4.92 26.76 12.57
C PHE A 297 6.30 27.24 13.04
N ASN A 298 6.61 28.54 12.88
CA ASN A 298 7.93 29.08 13.25
C ASN A 298 8.14 29.09 14.76
N SER A 299 7.09 29.40 15.53
CA SER A 299 7.10 29.31 16.99
C SER A 299 7.38 27.88 17.48
N ILE A 300 6.73 26.88 16.88
CA ILE A 300 7.00 25.46 17.19
C ILE A 300 8.39 25.01 16.72
N LYS A 301 8.87 25.49 15.58
CA LYS A 301 10.23 25.21 15.09
C LYS A 301 11.32 25.79 16.01
N LYS A 302 11.09 26.95 16.61
CA LYS A 302 11.99 27.51 17.65
C LYS A 302 11.99 26.63 18.90
N MET A 303 10.80 26.24 19.39
CA MET A 303 10.65 25.34 20.54
C MET A 303 11.29 23.96 20.31
N GLN A 304 11.22 23.43 19.10
CA GLN A 304 11.85 22.15 18.74
C GLN A 304 13.36 22.14 19.01
N LYS A 305 14.05 23.28 18.85
CA LYS A 305 15.51 23.35 19.08
C LYS A 305 15.90 23.05 20.53
N SER A 306 15.12 23.54 21.50
CA SER A 306 15.38 23.24 22.93
C SER A 306 14.94 21.83 23.31
N ILE A 307 13.80 21.37 22.79
CA ILE A 307 13.31 20.01 23.03
C ILE A 307 14.30 18.96 22.50
N LYS A 308 14.97 19.22 21.37
CA LYS A 308 15.97 18.32 20.80
C LYS A 308 17.21 18.09 21.67
N GLN A 309 17.49 18.96 22.64
CA GLN A 309 18.58 18.75 23.60
C GLN A 309 18.30 17.56 24.52
N HIS A 310 17.03 17.28 24.80
CA HIS A 310 16.59 16.18 25.65
C HIS A 310 16.01 15.01 24.83
N PHE A 311 15.46 15.31 23.64
CA PHE A 311 14.86 14.33 22.71
C PHE A 311 15.42 14.51 21.29
N PRO A 312 16.62 13.97 20.97
CA PRO A 312 17.27 14.20 19.67
C PRO A 312 16.41 13.80 18.45
N GLY A 313 15.56 12.78 18.61
CA GLY A 313 14.62 12.30 17.58
C GLY A 313 13.33 13.11 17.44
N ALA A 314 13.16 14.22 18.16
CA ALA A 314 11.91 14.97 18.17
C ALA A 314 11.62 15.67 16.82
N PHE A 315 10.40 15.53 16.32
CA PHE A 315 9.97 16.12 15.04
C PHE A 315 8.59 16.77 15.13
N ILE A 316 8.34 17.75 14.26
CA ILE A 316 7.08 18.50 14.25
C ILE A 316 5.99 17.67 13.57
N VAL A 317 4.80 17.70 14.16
CA VAL A 317 3.58 17.08 13.65
C VAL A 317 2.48 18.13 13.57
N ALA A 318 1.56 18.00 12.62
CA ALA A 318 0.45 18.93 12.43
C ALA A 318 -0.88 18.25 12.74
N PHE A 319 -1.81 19.01 13.31
CA PHE A 319 -3.15 18.58 13.66
C PHE A 319 -4.17 19.57 13.13
N LYS A 320 -5.27 19.05 12.60
CA LYS A 320 -6.46 19.82 12.26
C LYS A 320 -7.67 19.11 12.86
N ASN A 321 -8.49 19.83 13.63
CA ASN A 321 -9.67 19.27 14.30
C ASN A 321 -9.37 18.00 15.12
N GLY A 322 -8.23 17.98 15.82
CA GLY A 322 -7.79 16.84 16.65
C GLY A 322 -7.22 15.64 15.87
N LYS A 323 -7.27 15.65 14.53
CA LYS A 323 -6.67 14.60 13.68
C LYS A 323 -5.31 15.05 13.17
N LYS A 324 -4.34 14.14 13.17
CA LYS A 324 -3.01 14.37 12.59
C LYS A 324 -3.13 14.50 11.06
N ILE A 325 -2.49 15.53 10.49
CA ILE A 325 -2.43 15.76 9.04
C ILE A 325 -0.97 15.79 8.56
N PRO A 326 -0.71 15.56 7.25
CA PRO A 326 0.62 15.75 6.68
C PRO A 326 1.15 17.17 6.91
N ILE A 327 2.40 17.30 7.34
CA ILE A 327 3.00 18.61 7.63
C ILE A 327 3.10 19.48 6.37
N SER A 328 3.27 18.85 5.20
CA SER A 328 3.29 19.50 3.89
C SER A 328 1.94 20.11 3.50
N GLU A 329 0.83 19.54 3.99
CA GLU A 329 -0.51 20.11 3.82
C GLU A 329 -0.71 21.30 4.78
N ALA A 330 -0.13 21.22 5.97
CA ALA A 330 -0.27 22.22 7.03
C ALA A 330 0.49 23.54 6.77
N ILE A 331 1.63 23.49 6.07
CA ILE A 331 2.49 24.67 5.80
C ILE A 331 2.09 25.38 4.49
N LYS A 332 1.25 24.76 3.64
CA LYS A 332 0.83 25.31 2.33
C LYS A 332 -0.25 26.40 2.41
N LYS A 333 -0.70 26.80 3.59
CA LYS A 333 -1.76 27.79 3.79
C LYS A 333 -1.26 29.02 4.52
#